data_AF-A0A9E6DVN6-F1
#
_entry.id   AF-A0A9E6DVN6-F1
#
_cell.length_a   1.000
_cell.length_b   1.000
_cell.length_c   1.000
_cell.angle_alpha   90.00
_cell.angle_beta   90.00
_cell.angle_gamma   90.00
#
_symmetry.space_group_name_H-M   'P 1'
#
loop_
_entity.id
_entity.type
_entity.pdbx_description
1 polymer ?
#
loop_
_entity_poly.entity_id
_entity_poly.type
_entity_poly.pdbx_seq_one_letter_code
_entity_poly.pdbx_strand_id
1 'polypeptide(L)'
;MKFPKWYHLIDYLIIMLVLFTVCLGFSYLLEQQNYRWQWYRIPEYLYFIHKDEFYFGPFLRGFGVTLQISGIAIVLCAVLGFVIMLMQNSKLITLRFIARSYIEIIRNIPILVLLLLFYFVIAAIFGVSRFWSGVLTLAIYEAAFAAEIYRAGIG
;
A
#
# COMPACT_ATOMS: atom_id res chain seq x y z
N MET A 1 -4.53 24.39 -33.29
CA MET A 1 -4.28 25.80 -32.96
C MET A 1 -3.17 25.86 -31.92
N LYS A 2 -2.05 26.55 -32.18
CA LYS A 2 -0.99 26.77 -31.19
C LYS A 2 -1.33 28.00 -30.37
N PHE A 3 -1.59 27.82 -29.08
CA PHE A 3 -1.86 28.95 -28.18
C PHE A 3 -0.60 29.82 -28.01
N PRO A 4 -0.75 31.15 -27.91
CA PRO A 4 0.38 32.06 -27.71
C PRO A 4 1.07 31.79 -26.36
N LYS A 5 2.40 31.93 -26.32
CA LYS A 5 3.23 31.62 -25.14
C LYS A 5 2.81 32.34 -23.85
N TRP A 6 2.12 33.47 -23.95
CA TRP A 6 1.61 34.26 -22.83
C TRP A 6 0.45 33.61 -22.07
N TYR A 7 -0.25 32.64 -22.67
CA TYR A 7 -1.35 31.91 -22.00
C TYR A 7 -0.81 31.07 -20.84
N HIS A 8 0.29 30.35 -21.05
CA HIS A 8 0.94 29.58 -19.99
C HIS A 8 1.47 30.47 -18.85
N LEU A 9 1.87 31.72 -19.14
CA LEU A 9 2.29 32.65 -18.11
C LEU A 9 1.13 33.00 -17.16
N ILE A 10 -0.08 33.17 -17.71
CA ILE A 10 -1.29 33.41 -16.91
C ILE A 10 -1.60 32.19 -16.04
N ASP A 11 -1.50 30.97 -16.59
CA ASP A 11 -1.69 29.74 -15.82
C ASP A 11 -0.70 29.63 -14.65
N TYR A 12 0.59 29.90 -14.88
CA TYR A 12 1.59 29.90 -13.81
C TYR A 12 1.32 30.96 -12.74
N LEU A 13 0.89 32.16 -13.14
CA LEU A 13 0.53 33.22 -12.19
C LEU A 13 -0.67 32.84 -11.34
N ILE A 14 -1.68 32.19 -11.94
CA ILE A 14 -2.85 31.68 -11.21
C ILE A 14 -2.43 30.58 -10.23
N ILE A 15 -1.60 29.62 -10.67
CA ILE A 15 -1.10 28.54 -9.79
C ILE A 15 -0.29 29.11 -8.63
N MET A 16 0.61 30.07 -8.89
CA MET A 16 1.40 30.72 -7.85
C MET A 16 0.52 31.48 -6.86
N LEU A 17 -0.51 32.18 -7.34
CA LEU A 17 -1.47 32.88 -6.47
C LEU A 17 -2.24 31.89 -5.59
N VAL A 18 -2.71 30.78 -6.13
CA VAL A 18 -3.41 29.72 -5.38
C VAL A 18 -2.48 29.08 -4.34
N LEU A 19 -1.26 28.74 -4.71
CA LEU A 19 -0.29 28.19 -3.76
C LEU A 19 0.03 29.18 -2.64
N PHE A 20 0.16 30.47 -2.97
CA PHE A 20 0.42 31.51 -1.98
C PHE A 20 -0.74 31.67 -1.00
N THR A 21 -1.99 31.68 -1.47
CA THR A 21 -3.18 31.77 -0.59
C THR A 21 -3.36 30.52 0.25
N VAL A 22 -3.05 29.33 -0.28
CA VAL A 22 -3.03 28.08 0.49
C VAL A 22 -1.96 28.12 1.58
N CYS A 23 -0.75 28.57 1.26
CA CYS A 23 0.33 28.71 2.24
C CYS A 23 -0.01 29.72 3.35
N LEU A 24 -0.57 30.88 2.99
CA LEU A 24 -1.01 31.89 3.95
C LEU A 24 -2.19 31.39 4.80
N GLY A 25 -3.15 30.71 4.20
CA GLY A 25 -4.26 30.10 4.91
C GLY A 25 -3.78 29.04 5.89
N PHE A 26 -2.83 28.20 5.47
CA PHE A 26 -2.23 27.18 6.31
C PHE A 26 -1.43 27.79 7.47
N SER A 27 -0.60 28.81 7.24
CA SER A 27 0.13 29.49 8.32
C SER A 27 -0.83 30.16 9.31
N TYR A 28 -1.88 30.82 8.82
CA TYR A 28 -2.89 31.45 9.66
C TYR A 28 -3.66 30.43 10.52
N LEU A 29 -4.03 29.29 9.94
CA LEU A 29 -4.70 28.19 10.66
C LEU A 29 -3.78 27.58 11.74
N LEU A 30 -2.48 27.43 11.45
CA LEU A 30 -1.51 26.94 12.42
C LEU A 30 -1.28 27.94 13.58
N GLU A 31 -1.29 29.24 13.27
CA GLU A 31 -1.20 30.30 14.28
C GLU A 31 -2.43 30.33 15.20
N GLN A 32 -3.65 30.16 14.66
CA GLN A 32 -4.87 30.10 15.47
C GLN A 32 -4.86 28.93 16.47
N GLN A 33 -4.25 27.81 16.10
CA GLN A 33 -4.12 26.63 16.96
C GLN A 33 -2.91 26.70 17.92
N ASN A 34 -2.23 27.85 17.98
CA ASN A 34 -0.98 28.05 18.73
C ASN A 34 0.00 26.88 18.51
N TYR A 35 0.10 26.43 17.25
CA TYR A 35 0.83 25.23 16.89
C TYR A 35 2.33 25.48 17.09
N ARG A 36 2.90 24.85 18.11
CA ARG A 36 4.34 24.89 18.36
C ARG A 36 4.99 23.71 17.64
N TRP A 37 5.88 24.01 16.70
CA TRP A 37 6.68 23.00 16.04
C TRP A 37 7.53 22.22 17.06
N GLN A 38 7.29 20.92 17.19
CA GLN A 38 7.97 20.05 18.15
C GLN A 38 9.07 19.20 17.49
N TRP A 39 9.87 19.80 16.61
CA TRP A 39 10.96 19.11 15.88
C TRP A 39 11.88 18.31 16.82
N TYR A 40 12.05 18.77 18.06
CA TYR A 40 12.86 18.10 19.09
C TYR A 40 12.34 16.70 19.49
N ARG A 41 11.07 16.36 19.24
CA ARG A 41 10.49 15.04 19.57
C ARG A 41 10.75 13.99 18.50
N ILE A 42 11.15 14.40 17.29
CA ILE A 42 11.34 13.47 16.16
C ILE A 42 12.33 12.35 16.47
N PRO A 43 13.49 12.61 17.11
CA PRO A 43 14.42 11.55 17.49
C PRO A 43 13.77 10.46 18.35
N GLU A 44 12.83 10.80 19.26
CA GLU A 44 12.13 9.84 20.12
C GLU A 44 11.27 8.83 19.32
N TYR A 45 10.79 9.23 18.13
CA TYR A 45 10.08 8.32 17.23
C TYR A 45 11.01 7.33 16.53
N LEU A 46 12.29 7.66 16.40
CA LEU A 46 13.32 6.80 15.82
C LEU A 46 13.93 5.88 16.89
N TYR A 47 14.33 6.43 18.04
CA TYR A 47 14.88 5.67 19.15
C TYR A 47 14.67 6.40 20.47
N PHE A 48 14.60 5.66 21.56
CA PHE A 48 14.58 6.22 22.90
C PHE A 48 15.34 5.29 23.86
N ILE A 49 15.92 5.88 24.90
CA ILE A 49 16.64 5.15 25.94
C ILE A 49 15.72 5.03 27.15
N HIS A 50 15.48 3.80 27.61
CA HIS A 50 14.66 3.54 28.80
C HIS A 50 15.44 2.61 29.73
N LYS A 51 15.75 3.08 30.95
CA LYS A 51 16.54 2.33 31.95
C LYS A 51 17.88 1.82 31.40
N ASP A 52 18.67 2.72 30.80
CA ASP A 52 19.97 2.43 30.17
C ASP A 52 19.95 1.43 29.00
N GLU A 53 18.76 1.01 28.55
CA GLU A 53 18.58 0.15 27.39
C GLU A 53 18.11 0.96 26.17
N PHE A 54 18.67 0.63 25.00
CA PHE A 54 18.31 1.24 23.72
C PHE A 54 17.08 0.54 23.12
N TYR A 55 16.03 1.30 22.84
CA TYR A 55 14.83 0.81 22.18
C TYR A 55 14.62 1.51 20.83
N PHE A 56 14.26 0.73 19.81
CA PHE A 56 13.72 1.29 18.57
C PHE A 56 12.42 2.03 18.86
N GLY A 57 12.32 3.24 18.34
CA GLY A 57 11.14 4.08 18.42
C GLY A 57 9.99 3.53 17.56
N PRO A 58 8.76 4.01 17.78
CA PRO A 58 7.56 3.52 17.09
C PRO A 58 7.67 3.54 15.56
N PHE A 59 8.35 4.53 14.98
CA PHE A 59 8.51 4.64 13.53
C PHE A 59 9.33 3.48 12.98
N LEU A 60 10.50 3.21 13.56
CA LEU A 60 11.38 2.11 13.11
C LEU A 60 10.74 0.74 13.36
N ARG A 61 9.98 0.58 14.46
CA ARG A 61 9.20 -0.64 14.69
C ARG A 61 8.13 -0.84 13.61
N GLY A 62 7.34 0.20 13.31
CA GLY A 62 6.33 0.14 12.26
C GLY A 62 6.93 -0.15 10.89
N PHE A 63 8.05 0.51 10.55
CA PHE A 63 8.81 0.25 9.34
C PHE A 63 9.27 -1.21 9.26
N GLY A 64 9.81 -1.77 10.35
CA GLY A 64 10.18 -3.17 10.43
C GLY A 64 9.02 -4.12 10.18
N VAL A 65 7.84 -3.84 10.74
CA VAL A 65 6.62 -4.63 10.49
C VAL A 65 6.21 -4.55 9.01
N THR A 66 6.25 -3.36 8.39
CA THR A 66 5.98 -3.21 6.95
C THR A 66 6.92 -4.07 6.12
N LEU A 67 8.23 -4.03 6.39
CA LEU A 67 9.21 -4.86 5.69
C LEU A 67 8.95 -6.36 5.87
N GLN A 68 8.60 -6.79 7.08
CA GLN A 68 8.27 -8.19 7.36
C GLN A 68 7.02 -8.64 6.60
N ILE A 69 5.94 -7.85 6.65
CA ILE A 69 4.70 -8.16 5.93
C ILE A 69 4.97 -8.23 4.44
N SER A 70 5.61 -7.22 3.87
CA SER A 70 5.93 -7.17 2.43
C SER A 70 6.85 -8.31 2.00
N GLY A 71 7.91 -8.58 2.77
CA GLY A 71 8.86 -9.65 2.45
C GLY A 71 8.20 -11.03 2.41
N ILE A 72 7.39 -11.36 3.41
CA ILE A 72 6.66 -12.63 3.45
C ILE A 72 5.61 -12.67 2.33
N ALA A 73 4.86 -11.59 2.13
CA ALA A 73 3.84 -11.51 1.09
C ALA A 73 4.41 -11.69 -0.32
N ILE A 74 5.60 -11.13 -0.62
CA ILE A 74 6.29 -11.31 -1.91
C ILE A 74 6.60 -12.78 -2.17
N VAL A 75 7.14 -13.49 -1.17
CA VAL A 75 7.46 -14.92 -1.33
C VAL A 75 6.18 -15.73 -1.57
N LEU A 76 5.13 -15.48 -0.78
CA LEU A 76 3.85 -16.18 -0.91
C LEU A 76 3.16 -15.87 -2.24
N CYS A 77 3.15 -14.61 -2.68
CA CYS A 77 2.51 -14.21 -3.93
C CYS A 77 3.25 -14.73 -5.15
N ALA A 78 4.58 -14.81 -5.10
CA ALA A 78 5.39 -15.40 -6.17
C ALA A 78 5.05 -16.88 -6.34
N VAL A 79 5.01 -17.64 -5.24
CA VAL A 79 4.65 -19.07 -5.26
C VAL A 79 3.21 -19.26 -5.74
N LEU A 80 2.26 -18.54 -5.13
CA LEU A 80 0.84 -18.67 -5.47
C LEU A 80 0.55 -18.22 -6.91
N GLY A 81 1.12 -17.10 -7.35
CA GLY A 81 0.99 -16.59 -8.71
C GLY A 81 1.57 -17.56 -9.74
N PHE A 82 2.68 -18.22 -9.43
CA PHE A 82 3.26 -19.25 -10.29
C PHE A 82 2.33 -20.45 -10.44
N VAL A 83 1.75 -20.94 -9.32
CA VAL A 83 0.76 -22.04 -9.36
C VAL A 83 -0.47 -21.65 -10.18
N ILE A 84 -1.01 -20.43 -10.00
CA ILE A 84 -2.17 -19.95 -10.76
C ILE A 84 -1.85 -19.83 -12.25
N MET A 85 -0.66 -19.35 -12.61
CA MET A 85 -0.21 -19.32 -14.00
C MET A 85 -0.16 -20.73 -14.62
N LEU A 86 0.39 -21.72 -13.89
CA LEU A 86 0.40 -23.11 -14.37
C LEU A 86 -1.02 -23.65 -14.58
N MET A 87 -1.95 -23.31 -13.70
CA MET A 87 -3.37 -23.68 -13.85
C MET A 87 -4.01 -23.05 -15.09
N GLN A 88 -3.69 -21.79 -15.42
CA GLN A 88 -4.18 -21.13 -16.64
C GLN A 88 -3.64 -21.79 -17.92
N ASN A 89 -2.42 -22.32 -17.90
CA ASN A 89 -1.79 -23.00 -19.02
C ASN A 89 -2.15 -24.50 -19.12
N SER A 90 -2.96 -25.01 -18.19
CA SER A 90 -3.35 -26.42 -18.21
C SER A 90 -4.27 -26.77 -19.38
N LYS A 91 -4.21 -28.02 -19.84
CA LYS A 91 -5.16 -28.57 -20.82
C LYS A 91 -6.56 -28.76 -20.22
N LEU A 92 -6.64 -28.94 -18.89
CA LEU A 92 -7.90 -29.16 -18.17
C LEU A 92 -8.71 -27.86 -18.08
N ILE A 93 -9.93 -27.89 -18.62
CA ILE A 93 -10.81 -26.71 -18.65
C ILE A 93 -11.17 -26.21 -17.26
N THR A 94 -11.34 -27.12 -16.29
CA THR A 94 -11.65 -26.79 -14.90
C THR A 94 -10.56 -25.95 -14.25
N LEU A 95 -9.29 -26.31 -14.41
CA LEU A 95 -8.17 -25.57 -13.81
C LEU A 95 -8.05 -24.16 -14.40
N ARG A 96 -8.23 -24.05 -15.72
CA ARG A 96 -8.24 -22.74 -16.40
C ARG A 96 -9.37 -21.86 -15.90
N PHE A 97 -10.56 -22.44 -15.72
CA PHE A 97 -11.72 -21.71 -15.22
C PHE A 97 -11.48 -21.20 -13.80
N ILE A 98 -11.04 -22.06 -12.88
CA ILE A 98 -10.73 -21.67 -11.49
C ILE A 98 -9.70 -20.54 -11.45
N ALA A 99 -8.61 -20.66 -12.22
CA ALA A 99 -7.55 -19.66 -12.23
C ALA A 99 -8.03 -18.31 -12.79
N ARG A 100 -8.84 -18.31 -13.86
CA ARG A 100 -9.43 -17.08 -14.43
C ARG A 100 -10.40 -16.44 -13.46
N SER A 101 -11.32 -17.21 -12.87
CA SER A 101 -12.26 -16.70 -11.87
C SER A 101 -11.55 -16.11 -10.66
N TYR A 102 -10.49 -16.75 -10.16
CA TYR A 102 -9.66 -16.18 -9.11
C TYR A 102 -9.10 -14.81 -9.50
N ILE A 103 -8.44 -14.70 -10.65
CA ILE A 103 -7.81 -13.46 -11.11
C ILE A 103 -8.85 -12.36 -11.30
N GLU A 104 -9.97 -12.67 -11.96
CA GLU A 104 -11.06 -11.72 -12.20
C GLU A 104 -11.67 -11.23 -10.88
N ILE A 105 -12.00 -12.12 -9.96
CA ILE A 105 -12.62 -11.73 -8.69
C ILE A 105 -11.66 -10.87 -7.87
N ILE A 106 -10.42 -11.33 -7.67
CA ILE A 106 -9.47 -10.66 -6.79
C ILE A 106 -9.08 -9.28 -7.31
N ARG A 107 -8.90 -9.11 -8.63
CA ARG A 107 -8.52 -7.81 -9.21
C ARG A 107 -9.67 -6.81 -9.24
N ASN A 108 -10.91 -7.28 -9.22
CA ASN A 108 -12.10 -6.41 -9.17
C ASN A 108 -12.47 -5.97 -7.74
N ILE A 109 -11.89 -6.59 -6.71
CA ILE A 109 -12.10 -6.20 -5.30
C ILE A 109 -11.06 -5.15 -4.90
N PRO A 110 -11.47 -3.99 -4.35
CA PRO A 110 -10.52 -3.06 -3.76
C PRO A 110 -9.72 -3.75 -2.64
N ILE A 111 -8.39 -3.63 -2.64
CA ILE A 111 -7.53 -4.29 -1.66
C ILE A 111 -7.93 -3.97 -0.21
N LEU A 112 -8.42 -2.75 0.04
CA LEU A 112 -8.93 -2.36 1.35
C LEU A 112 -10.10 -3.25 1.78
N VAL A 113 -11.06 -3.53 0.89
CA VAL A 113 -12.19 -4.41 1.18
C VAL A 113 -11.71 -5.82 1.46
N LEU A 114 -10.74 -6.32 0.70
CA LEU A 114 -10.13 -7.64 0.93
C LEU A 114 -9.42 -7.70 2.29
N LEU A 115 -8.69 -6.63 2.67
CA LEU A 115 -8.05 -6.53 3.98
C LEU A 115 -9.08 -6.56 5.11
N LEU A 116 -10.17 -5.82 4.98
CA LEU A 116 -11.25 -5.80 5.96
C LEU A 116 -11.91 -7.17 6.07
N LEU A 117 -12.12 -7.88 4.96
CA LEU A 117 -12.64 -9.26 4.97
C LEU A 117 -11.71 -10.19 5.76
N PHE A 118 -10.40 -10.15 5.48
CA PHE A 118 -9.41 -10.98 6.18
C PHE A 118 -9.30 -10.63 7.67
N TYR A 119 -9.40 -9.35 7.99
CA TYR A 119 -9.22 -8.85 9.35
C TYR A 119 -10.48 -9.03 10.22
N PHE A 120 -11.68 -8.84 9.68
CA PHE A 120 -12.92 -8.90 10.46
C PHE A 120 -13.65 -10.23 10.35
N VAL A 121 -13.56 -10.92 9.21
CA VAL A 121 -14.29 -12.17 8.98
C VAL A 121 -13.36 -13.37 9.15
N ILE A 122 -12.30 -13.45 8.34
CA ILE A 122 -11.40 -14.62 8.35
C ILE A 122 -10.68 -14.73 9.70
N ALA A 123 -10.15 -13.64 10.24
CA ALA A 123 -9.50 -13.64 11.54
C ALA A 123 -10.43 -14.05 12.68
N ALA A 124 -11.71 -13.64 12.65
CA ALA A 124 -12.68 -13.99 13.68
C ALA A 124 -13.05 -15.48 13.65
N ILE A 125 -13.18 -16.06 12.45
CA ILE A 125 -13.56 -17.47 12.27
C ILE A 125 -12.39 -18.41 12.55
N PHE A 126 -11.20 -18.08 12.04
CA PHE A 126 -10.04 -18.98 12.04
C PHE A 126 -8.95 -18.58 13.05
N GLY A 127 -9.14 -17.52 13.84
CA GLY A 127 -8.16 -17.05 14.82
C GLY A 127 -6.89 -16.45 14.20
N VAL A 128 -6.97 -15.94 12.97
CA VAL A 128 -5.80 -15.37 12.27
C VAL A 128 -5.37 -14.06 12.94
N SER A 129 -4.09 -13.94 13.27
CA SER A 129 -3.56 -12.71 13.86
C SER A 129 -3.61 -11.53 12.87
N ARG A 130 -3.65 -10.29 13.40
CA ARG A 130 -3.63 -9.06 12.58
C ARG A 130 -2.47 -9.01 11.58
N PHE A 131 -1.30 -9.49 11.99
CA PHE A 131 -0.11 -9.58 11.15
C PHE A 131 -0.37 -10.49 9.95
N TRP A 132 -0.86 -11.72 10.21
CA TRP A 132 -1.16 -12.69 9.17
C TRP A 132 -2.33 -12.29 8.27
N SER A 133 -3.32 -11.57 8.79
CA SER A 133 -4.38 -10.99 7.94
C SER A 133 -3.79 -10.06 6.89
N GLY A 134 -2.89 -9.15 7.27
CA GLY A 134 -2.20 -8.26 6.33
C GLY A 134 -1.34 -9.02 5.31
N VAL A 135 -0.55 -10.00 5.78
CA VAL A 135 0.30 -10.84 4.91
C VAL A 135 -0.54 -11.60 3.88
N LEU A 136 -1.60 -12.29 4.31
CA LEU A 136 -2.43 -13.10 3.43
C LEU A 136 -3.22 -12.26 2.44
N THR A 137 -3.78 -11.13 2.88
CA THR A 137 -4.46 -10.20 1.97
C THR A 137 -3.52 -9.73 0.87
N LEU A 138 -2.32 -9.24 1.23
CA LEU A 138 -1.34 -8.79 0.25
C LEU A 138 -0.90 -9.92 -0.67
N ALA A 139 -0.59 -11.10 -0.10
CA ALA A 139 -0.14 -12.24 -0.88
C ALA A 139 -1.17 -12.70 -1.92
N ILE A 140 -2.45 -12.80 -1.52
CA ILE A 140 -3.55 -13.22 -2.39
C ILE A 140 -3.83 -12.17 -3.46
N TYR A 141 -3.89 -10.89 -3.07
CA TYR A 141 -4.11 -9.80 -4.01
C TYR A 141 -3.02 -9.75 -5.08
N GLU A 142 -1.75 -9.70 -4.65
CA GLU A 142 -0.60 -9.61 -5.54
C GLU A 142 -0.38 -10.88 -6.37
N ALA A 143 -0.78 -12.06 -5.88
CA ALA A 143 -0.66 -13.30 -6.64
C ALA A 143 -1.46 -13.29 -7.94
N ALA A 144 -2.59 -12.56 -7.99
CA ALA A 144 -3.37 -12.40 -9.22
C ALA A 144 -2.58 -11.63 -10.28
N PHE A 145 -1.90 -10.54 -9.89
CA PHE A 145 -1.02 -9.77 -10.78
C PHE A 145 0.24 -10.54 -11.15
N ALA A 146 0.86 -11.24 -10.19
CA ALA A 146 2.03 -12.08 -10.43
C ALA A 146 1.73 -13.19 -11.44
N ALA A 147 0.57 -13.84 -11.35
CA ALA A 147 0.15 -14.85 -12.31
C ALA A 147 0.04 -14.30 -13.75
N GLU A 148 -0.42 -13.07 -13.92
CA GLU A 148 -0.47 -12.42 -15.23
C GLU A 148 0.91 -12.03 -15.74
N ILE A 149 1.79 -11.53 -14.87
CA ILE A 149 3.19 -11.22 -15.21
C ILE A 149 3.89 -12.49 -15.69
N TYR A 150 3.76 -13.60 -14.96
CA TYR A 150 4.34 -14.88 -15.37
C TYR A 150 3.77 -15.38 -16.69
N ARG A 151 2.45 -15.26 -16.90
CA ARG A 151 1.81 -15.64 -18.17
C ARG A 151 2.35 -14.80 -19.33
N ALA A 152 2.45 -13.48 -19.16
CA ALA A 152 2.99 -12.57 -20.17
C ALA A 152 4.47 -12.84 -20.48
N GLY A 153 5.24 -13.32 -19.50
CA GLY A 153 6.64 -13.70 -19.70
C GLY A 153 6.85 -15.00 -20.48
N ILE A 154 5.84 -15.88 -20.52
CA ILE A 154 5.93 -17.19 -21.21
C ILE A 154 5.44 -17.11 -22.67
N GLY A 155 4.58 -16.14 -23.00
CA GLY A 155 4.02 -15.93 -24.35
C GLY A 155 2.50 -15.90 -24.37
#